data_AF-A0A839DZC8-F1
#
_entry.id   AF-A0A839DZC8-F1
#
_cell.length_a   1.000
_cell.length_b   1.000
_cell.length_c   1.000
_cell.angle_alpha   90.00
_cell.angle_beta   90.00
_cell.angle_gamma   90.00
#
_symmetry.space_group_name_H-M   'P 1'
#
loop_
_entity.id
_entity.type
_entity.pdbx_description
1 polymer ?
#
loop_
_entity_poly.entity_id
_entity_poly.type
_entity_poly.pdbx_seq_one_letter_code
_entity_poly.pdbx_strand_id
1 'polypeptide(L)'
;MTSTETTGRIQREAWPLREPGDLDPLLDEVGSARVVMVGEASHGTSEFYRWRAELTRRLVAEKGFSFVAVEGDWPDCHTVHRSVVGAAGAPEDPREALNAFARWPTWMWANEEVVEFARWLRAHNRGLARQDRVGFHGLDVYNLWDSLRAVLAYVAEHEPDHLPAAREALRCFEPYGESPQSYALASRMVPESCEAEVVALLRDVRAARGGSQSDAGALEERFIAEQNAEVAAGAERYYRAMVSGGAES
;
A
#
# COMPACT_ATOMS: atom_id res chain seq x y z
N MET A 1 -30.73 -23.88 19.59
CA MET A 1 -30.87 -23.44 18.19
C MET A 1 -30.39 -24.55 17.30
N THR A 2 -31.28 -25.12 16.50
CA THR A 2 -30.92 -26.10 15.48
C THR A 2 -30.32 -25.39 14.27
N SER A 3 -29.49 -26.07 13.47
CA SER A 3 -28.88 -25.50 12.25
C SER A 3 -29.93 -24.87 11.31
N THR A 4 -31.11 -25.51 11.21
CA THR A 4 -32.24 -25.04 10.39
C THR A 4 -32.85 -23.72 10.89
N GLU A 5 -32.94 -23.53 12.21
CA GLU A 5 -33.44 -22.27 12.80
C GLU A 5 -32.47 -21.12 12.53
N THR A 6 -31.16 -21.38 12.62
CA THR A 6 -30.11 -20.38 12.34
C THR A 6 -30.11 -19.97 10.87
N THR A 7 -30.14 -20.92 9.93
CA THR A 7 -30.21 -20.61 8.49
C THR A 7 -31.47 -19.84 8.13
N GLY A 8 -32.62 -20.24 8.67
CA GLY A 8 -33.88 -19.53 8.43
C GLY A 8 -33.86 -18.09 8.97
N ARG A 9 -33.13 -17.82 10.06
CA ARG A 9 -32.94 -16.46 10.57
C ARG A 9 -32.05 -15.63 9.65
N ILE A 10 -30.91 -16.16 9.22
CA ILE A 10 -30.00 -15.47 8.28
C ILE A 10 -30.74 -15.08 7.00
N GLN A 11 -31.53 -16.00 6.43
CA GLN A 11 -32.26 -15.71 5.18
C GLN A 11 -33.30 -14.58 5.31
N ARG A 12 -33.85 -14.35 6.50
CA ARG A 12 -34.81 -13.25 6.74
C ARG A 12 -34.13 -11.91 7.01
N GLU A 13 -32.93 -11.94 7.59
CA GLU A 13 -32.16 -10.74 7.95
C GLU A 13 -31.19 -10.33 6.83
N ALA A 14 -30.84 -11.23 5.92
CA ALA A 14 -29.92 -10.96 4.83
C ALA A 14 -30.55 -10.08 3.74
N TRP A 15 -29.74 -9.18 3.21
CA TRP A 15 -30.05 -8.43 2.01
C TRP A 15 -29.42 -9.10 0.79
N PRO A 16 -30.20 -9.36 -0.28
CA PRO A 16 -29.63 -9.94 -1.50
C PRO A 16 -28.65 -8.94 -2.13
N LEU A 17 -27.54 -9.45 -2.65
CA LEU A 17 -26.53 -8.66 -3.36
C LEU A 17 -26.48 -9.11 -4.83
N ARG A 18 -27.07 -8.32 -5.73
CA ARG A 18 -27.25 -8.64 -7.15
C ARG A 18 -26.89 -7.47 -8.05
N GLU A 19 -27.20 -6.24 -7.62
CA GLU A 19 -26.90 -5.02 -8.36
C GLU A 19 -26.26 -3.96 -7.45
N PRO A 20 -25.59 -2.93 -8.00
CA PRO A 20 -24.91 -1.91 -7.19
C PRO A 20 -25.78 -1.20 -6.15
N GLY A 21 -27.09 -1.06 -6.42
CA GLY A 21 -28.06 -0.46 -5.48
C GLY A 21 -28.29 -1.29 -4.22
N ASP A 22 -28.02 -2.60 -4.25
CA ASP A 22 -28.12 -3.46 -3.08
C ASP A 22 -27.07 -3.13 -2.00
N LEU A 23 -26.08 -2.26 -2.31
CA LEU A 23 -25.13 -1.71 -1.35
C LEU A 23 -25.69 -0.51 -0.56
N ASP A 24 -26.84 0.07 -0.93
CA ASP A 24 -27.43 1.24 -0.25
C ASP A 24 -27.51 1.03 1.27
N PRO A 25 -28.05 -0.11 1.75
CA PRO A 25 -28.20 -0.29 3.18
C PRO A 25 -26.85 -0.43 3.91
N LEU A 26 -25.80 -0.93 3.23
CA LEU A 26 -24.44 -0.96 3.78
C LEU A 26 -23.84 0.44 3.86
N LEU A 27 -24.09 1.30 2.88
CA LEU A 27 -23.64 2.70 2.91
C LEU A 27 -24.36 3.51 3.99
N ASP A 28 -25.61 3.18 4.30
CA ASP A 28 -26.33 3.78 5.43
C ASP A 28 -25.67 3.41 6.75
N GLU A 29 -25.33 2.13 6.95
CA GLU A 29 -24.61 1.64 8.14
C GLU A 29 -23.20 2.22 8.28
N VAL A 30 -22.48 2.47 7.18
CA VAL A 30 -21.19 3.17 7.20
C VAL A 30 -21.33 4.56 7.86
N GLY A 31 -22.47 5.23 7.68
CA GLY A 31 -22.79 6.49 8.35
C GLY A 31 -21.70 7.56 8.18
N SER A 32 -21.14 8.01 9.30
CA SER A 32 -20.05 9.00 9.36
C SER A 32 -18.69 8.38 9.69
N ALA A 33 -18.51 7.08 9.45
CA ALA A 33 -17.24 6.41 9.68
C ALA A 33 -16.13 7.07 8.86
N ARG A 34 -14.97 7.30 9.49
CA ARG A 34 -13.79 7.89 8.82
C ARG A 34 -12.94 6.84 8.14
N VAL A 35 -13.06 5.58 8.55
CA VAL A 35 -12.30 4.44 8.06
C VAL A 35 -13.26 3.28 7.89
N VAL A 36 -13.22 2.65 6.72
CA VAL A 36 -13.99 1.45 6.38
C VAL A 36 -12.98 0.39 5.93
N MET A 37 -12.98 -0.75 6.62
CA MET A 37 -12.11 -1.88 6.29
C MET A 37 -12.91 -2.90 5.49
N VAL A 38 -12.49 -3.16 4.26
CA VAL A 38 -13.18 -4.06 3.33
C VAL A 38 -12.31 -5.28 3.06
N GLY A 39 -12.62 -6.38 3.76
CA GLY A 39 -11.94 -7.66 3.59
C GLY A 39 -12.46 -8.47 2.40
N GLU A 40 -11.77 -9.57 2.13
CA GLU A 40 -12.20 -10.62 1.20
C GLU A 40 -11.94 -12.00 1.79
N ALA A 41 -12.71 -13.01 1.34
CA ALA A 41 -12.54 -14.37 1.86
C ALA A 41 -11.40 -15.13 1.17
N SER A 42 -11.00 -14.70 -0.03
CA SER A 42 -9.86 -15.25 -0.77
C SER A 42 -9.35 -14.26 -1.80
N HIS A 43 -8.04 -14.29 -2.06
CA HIS A 43 -7.48 -13.58 -3.21
C HIS A 43 -7.80 -14.30 -4.52
N GLY A 44 -7.88 -13.54 -5.61
CA GLY A 44 -8.09 -14.06 -6.98
C GLY A 44 -9.54 -14.37 -7.35
N THR A 45 -10.51 -14.12 -6.47
CA THR A 45 -11.94 -14.29 -6.77
C THR A 45 -12.50 -13.02 -7.42
N SER A 46 -12.78 -13.08 -8.72
CA SER A 46 -13.28 -11.95 -9.52
C SER A 46 -14.47 -11.24 -8.87
N GLU A 47 -15.44 -11.98 -8.33
CA GLU A 47 -16.64 -11.42 -7.69
C GLU A 47 -16.30 -10.57 -6.46
N PHE A 48 -15.28 -10.95 -5.67
CA PHE A 48 -14.85 -10.15 -4.53
C PHE A 48 -14.23 -8.84 -5.00
N TYR A 49 -13.35 -8.86 -5.99
CA TYR A 49 -12.79 -7.62 -6.55
C TYR A 49 -13.87 -6.70 -7.12
N ARG A 50 -14.87 -7.25 -7.84
CA ARG A 50 -15.97 -6.46 -8.41
C ARG A 50 -16.78 -5.76 -7.33
N TRP A 51 -17.21 -6.47 -6.29
CA TRP A 51 -18.02 -5.90 -5.23
C TRP A 51 -17.22 -4.93 -4.34
N ARG A 52 -15.93 -5.24 -4.07
CA ARG A 52 -15.04 -4.31 -3.36
C ARG A 52 -14.81 -3.03 -4.16
N ALA A 53 -14.57 -3.14 -5.47
CA ALA A 53 -14.44 -2.01 -6.35
C ALA A 53 -15.73 -1.16 -6.34
N GLU A 54 -16.89 -1.79 -6.50
CA GLU A 54 -18.17 -1.08 -6.52
C GLU A 54 -18.46 -0.36 -5.20
N LEU A 55 -18.30 -1.04 -4.06
CA LEU A 55 -18.42 -0.42 -2.75
C LEU A 55 -17.46 0.76 -2.59
N THR A 56 -16.20 0.59 -3.01
CA THR A 56 -15.19 1.66 -2.92
C THR A 56 -15.54 2.85 -3.81
N ARG A 57 -16.05 2.63 -5.03
CA ARG A 57 -16.52 3.72 -5.90
C ARG A 57 -17.58 4.56 -5.21
N ARG A 58 -18.56 3.89 -4.58
CA ARG A 58 -19.65 4.57 -3.88
C ARG A 58 -19.18 5.26 -2.61
N LEU A 59 -18.29 4.66 -1.83
CA LEU A 59 -17.67 5.32 -0.67
C LEU A 59 -16.95 6.61 -1.08
N VAL A 60 -16.19 6.57 -2.18
CA VAL A 60 -15.52 7.77 -2.71
C VAL A 60 -16.54 8.80 -3.21
N ALA A 61 -17.45 8.41 -4.10
CA ALA A 61 -18.33 9.35 -4.79
C ALA A 61 -19.47 9.90 -3.92
N GLU A 62 -20.01 9.11 -2.99
CA GLU A 62 -21.20 9.46 -2.20
C GLU A 62 -20.86 9.82 -0.76
N LYS A 63 -19.77 9.29 -0.20
CA LYS A 63 -19.38 9.50 1.21
C LYS A 63 -18.08 10.32 1.37
N GLY A 64 -17.41 10.70 0.28
CA GLY A 64 -16.28 11.62 0.30
C GLY A 64 -14.98 11.02 0.87
N PHE A 65 -14.80 9.69 0.76
CA PHE A 65 -13.52 9.07 1.13
C PHE A 65 -12.41 9.56 0.20
N SER A 66 -11.29 9.99 0.79
CA SER A 66 -10.20 10.69 0.08
C SER A 66 -9.06 9.77 -0.38
N PHE A 67 -9.06 8.50 -0.01
CA PHE A 67 -8.14 7.52 -0.56
C PHE A 67 -8.65 6.09 -0.36
N VAL A 68 -8.09 5.18 -1.15
CA VAL A 68 -8.14 3.73 -0.90
C VAL A 68 -6.74 3.25 -0.54
N ALA A 69 -6.64 2.37 0.45
CA ALA A 69 -5.40 1.70 0.81
C ALA A 69 -5.59 0.19 0.73
N VAL A 70 -4.67 -0.50 0.05
CA VAL A 70 -4.76 -1.93 -0.26
C VAL A 70 -3.65 -2.72 0.43
N GLU A 71 -3.88 -4.02 0.63
CA GLU A 71 -2.88 -5.01 1.05
C GLU A 71 -1.89 -5.27 -0.10
N GLY A 72 -1.08 -4.26 -0.39
CA GLY A 72 -0.10 -4.28 -1.45
C GLY A 72 1.08 -3.39 -1.09
N ASP A 73 2.21 -3.65 -1.75
CA ASP A 73 3.47 -2.97 -1.47
C ASP A 73 3.36 -1.46 -1.71
N TRP A 74 3.86 -0.68 -0.75
CA TRP A 74 3.91 0.78 -0.83
C TRP A 74 4.52 1.32 -2.13
N PRO A 75 5.74 0.94 -2.56
CA PRO A 75 6.36 1.51 -3.77
C PRO A 75 5.58 1.19 -5.05
N ASP A 76 5.03 -0.02 -5.16
CA ASP A 76 4.22 -0.44 -6.29
C ASP A 76 2.90 0.34 -6.34
N CYS A 77 2.21 0.44 -5.20
CA CYS A 77 0.99 1.26 -5.07
C CYS A 77 1.25 2.75 -5.33
N HIS A 78 2.44 3.26 -5.01
CA HIS A 78 2.81 4.65 -5.30
C HIS A 78 2.87 4.91 -6.82
N THR A 79 3.30 3.93 -7.63
CA THR A 79 3.25 4.06 -9.09
C THR A 79 1.80 4.15 -9.59
N VAL A 80 0.90 3.36 -9.00
CA VAL A 80 -0.55 3.43 -9.29
C VAL A 80 -1.13 4.76 -8.83
N HIS A 81 -0.79 5.22 -7.62
CA HIS A 81 -1.16 6.54 -7.11
C HIS A 81 -0.87 7.65 -8.12
N ARG A 82 0.37 7.71 -8.60
CA ARG A 82 0.82 8.71 -9.57
C ARG A 82 0.00 8.66 -10.86
N SER A 83 -0.36 7.46 -11.32
CA SER A 83 -1.24 7.30 -12.49
C SER A 83 -2.67 7.79 -12.20
N VAL A 84 -3.29 7.37 -11.09
CA VAL A 84 -4.69 7.73 -10.79
C VAL A 84 -4.87 9.21 -10.44
N VAL A 85 -3.88 9.86 -9.83
CA VAL A 85 -3.92 11.31 -9.59
C VAL A 85 -3.42 12.12 -10.78
N GLY A 86 -2.91 11.47 -11.84
CA GLY A 86 -2.40 12.14 -13.03
C GLY A 86 -1.20 13.04 -12.76
N ALA A 87 -0.26 12.52 -11.98
CA ALA A 87 1.02 13.17 -11.76
C ALA A 87 1.82 13.28 -13.07
N ALA A 88 2.64 14.31 -13.20
CA ALA A 88 3.53 14.48 -14.35
C ALA A 88 4.50 13.28 -14.46
N GLY A 89 4.71 12.81 -15.69
CA GLY A 89 5.57 11.67 -15.99
C GLY A 89 5.05 10.31 -15.52
N ALA A 90 3.83 10.24 -14.97
CA ALA A 90 3.20 8.97 -14.61
C ALA A 90 2.56 8.29 -15.82
N PRO A 91 2.41 6.94 -15.81
CA PRO A 91 1.69 6.23 -16.86
C PRO A 91 0.27 6.75 -17.05
N GLU A 92 -0.14 6.97 -18.31
CA GLU A 92 -1.47 7.51 -18.59
C GLU A 92 -2.59 6.50 -18.35
N ASP A 93 -2.34 5.23 -18.67
CA ASP A 93 -3.24 4.11 -18.37
C ASP A 93 -2.80 3.43 -17.06
N PRO A 94 -3.65 3.39 -16.03
CA PRO A 94 -3.35 2.68 -14.78
C PRO A 94 -2.95 1.22 -14.95
N ARG A 95 -3.30 0.56 -16.07
CA ARG A 95 -2.82 -0.80 -16.37
C ARG A 95 -1.30 -0.90 -16.42
N GLU A 96 -0.63 0.09 -17.00
CA GLU A 96 0.84 0.10 -17.09
C GLU A 96 1.46 0.19 -15.69
N ALA A 97 0.88 1.00 -14.81
CA ALA A 97 1.30 1.12 -13.42
C ALA A 97 1.06 -0.18 -12.62
N LEU A 98 -0.08 -0.85 -12.84
CA LEU A 98 -0.40 -2.11 -12.16
C LEU A 98 0.47 -3.28 -12.64
N ASN A 99 0.85 -3.30 -13.92
CA ASN A 99 1.78 -4.29 -14.45
C ASN A 99 3.20 -4.17 -13.86
N ALA A 100 3.51 -3.07 -13.16
CA ALA A 100 4.76 -2.92 -12.43
C ALA A 100 4.81 -3.77 -11.13
N PHE A 101 3.67 -4.29 -10.65
CA PHE A 101 3.61 -5.20 -9.49
C PHE A 101 4.28 -6.53 -9.84
N ALA A 102 5.60 -6.60 -9.72
CA ALA A 102 6.39 -7.78 -10.10
C ALA A 102 6.53 -8.81 -8.97
N ARG A 103 6.37 -8.37 -7.71
CA ARG A 103 6.56 -9.24 -6.52
C ARG A 103 5.41 -10.20 -6.27
N TRP A 104 4.24 -9.89 -6.82
CA TRP A 104 3.01 -10.63 -6.60
C TRP A 104 2.50 -11.23 -7.90
N PRO A 105 1.76 -12.36 -7.84
CA PRO A 105 1.09 -12.87 -9.02
C PRO A 105 0.15 -11.82 -9.62
N THR A 106 0.15 -11.69 -10.95
CA THR A 106 -0.63 -10.68 -11.66
C THR A 106 -2.12 -10.71 -11.31
N TRP A 107 -2.68 -11.89 -11.03
CA TRP A 107 -4.08 -12.05 -10.67
C TRP A 107 -4.47 -11.37 -9.35
N MET A 108 -3.51 -11.03 -8.48
CA MET A 108 -3.81 -10.40 -7.20
C MET A 108 -4.10 -8.90 -7.37
N TRP A 109 -3.17 -8.13 -7.94
CA TRP A 109 -3.35 -6.67 -8.08
C TRP A 109 -3.40 -6.20 -9.53
N ALA A 110 -2.77 -6.89 -10.47
CA ALA A 110 -2.76 -6.54 -11.90
C ALA A 110 -3.87 -7.27 -12.69
N ASN A 111 -5.04 -7.48 -12.07
CA ASN A 111 -6.22 -8.08 -12.70
C ASN A 111 -7.13 -7.03 -13.36
N GLU A 112 -8.12 -7.49 -14.12
CA GLU A 112 -9.00 -6.60 -14.88
C GLU A 112 -9.88 -5.73 -13.98
N GLU A 113 -10.40 -6.30 -12.90
CA GLU A 113 -11.26 -5.58 -11.95
C GLU A 113 -10.54 -4.40 -11.28
N VAL A 114 -9.29 -4.58 -10.87
CA VAL A 114 -8.46 -3.53 -10.26
C VAL A 114 -8.06 -2.50 -11.31
N VAL A 115 -7.73 -2.91 -12.54
CA VAL A 115 -7.45 -1.97 -13.64
C VAL A 115 -8.66 -1.08 -13.93
N GLU A 116 -9.85 -1.66 -14.04
CA GLU A 116 -11.08 -0.91 -14.30
C GLU A 116 -11.45 0.00 -13.14
N PHE A 117 -11.22 -0.42 -11.90
CA PHE A 117 -11.34 0.45 -10.74
C PHE A 117 -10.34 1.63 -10.79
N ALA A 118 -9.06 1.38 -11.08
CA ALA A 118 -8.04 2.41 -11.13
C ALA A 118 -8.28 3.41 -12.29
N ARG A 119 -8.77 2.93 -13.45
CA ARG A 119 -9.21 3.78 -14.57
C ARG A 119 -10.40 4.65 -14.18
N TRP A 120 -11.39 4.09 -13.48
CA TRP A 120 -12.50 4.86 -12.93
C TRP A 120 -12.00 5.93 -11.94
N LEU A 121 -11.11 5.58 -11.03
CA LEU A 121 -10.56 6.50 -10.03
C LEU A 121 -9.80 7.64 -10.69
N ARG A 122 -9.02 7.32 -11.73
CA ARG A 122 -8.36 8.32 -12.57
C ARG A 122 -9.35 9.26 -13.25
N ALA A 123 -10.43 8.73 -13.82
CA ALA A 123 -11.47 9.53 -14.45
C ALA A 123 -12.18 10.44 -13.44
N HIS A 124 -12.49 9.92 -12.25
CA HIS A 124 -13.05 10.69 -11.14
C HIS A 124 -12.14 11.85 -10.74
N ASN A 125 -10.84 11.57 -10.56
CA ASN A 125 -9.83 12.57 -10.17
C ASN A 125 -9.60 13.67 -11.21
N ARG A 126 -9.88 13.43 -12.50
CA ARG A 126 -9.74 14.47 -13.54
C ARG A 126 -10.67 15.66 -13.32
N GLY A 127 -11.82 15.44 -12.68
CA GLY A 127 -12.78 16.51 -12.34
C GLY A 127 -12.42 17.30 -11.09
N LEU A 128 -11.39 16.89 -10.34
CA LEU A 128 -11.04 17.43 -9.03
C LEU A 128 -9.78 18.29 -9.06
N ALA A 129 -9.74 19.29 -8.19
CA ALA A 129 -8.52 20.04 -7.91
C ALA A 129 -7.47 19.11 -7.29
N ARG A 130 -6.18 19.42 -7.46
CA ARG A 130 -5.08 18.50 -7.10
C ARG A 130 -5.17 18.02 -5.65
N GLN A 131 -5.50 18.92 -4.71
CA GLN A 131 -5.59 18.61 -3.28
C GLN A 131 -6.79 17.74 -2.89
N ASP A 132 -7.79 17.65 -3.76
CA ASP A 132 -9.03 16.89 -3.52
C ASP A 132 -9.03 15.53 -4.25
N ARG A 133 -7.96 15.25 -5.02
CA ARG A 133 -7.82 13.97 -5.75
C ARG A 133 -7.68 12.82 -4.77
N VAL A 134 -8.38 11.74 -5.09
CA VAL A 134 -8.48 10.54 -4.27
C VAL A 134 -7.24 9.68 -4.48
N GLY A 135 -6.56 9.35 -3.39
CA GLY A 135 -5.33 8.57 -3.38
C GLY A 135 -5.53 7.06 -3.54
N PHE A 136 -4.44 6.36 -3.86
CA PHE A 136 -4.36 4.90 -3.93
C PHE A 136 -3.04 4.51 -3.26
N HIS A 137 -3.08 3.77 -2.15
CA HIS A 137 -1.89 3.54 -1.33
C HIS A 137 -1.74 2.06 -0.96
N GLY A 138 -0.52 1.64 -0.71
CA GLY A 138 -0.20 0.31 -0.19
C GLY A 138 -0.06 0.34 1.33
N LEU A 139 -0.41 -0.76 1.99
CA LEU A 139 -0.23 -0.92 3.44
C LEU A 139 0.89 -1.92 3.78
N ASP A 140 1.34 -2.71 2.81
CA ASP A 140 2.30 -3.76 3.08
C ASP A 140 3.70 -3.20 3.36
N VAL A 141 4.35 -3.85 4.31
CA VAL A 141 5.71 -3.54 4.76
C VAL A 141 6.72 -4.57 4.27
N TYR A 142 6.49 -5.18 3.09
CA TYR A 142 7.30 -6.30 2.62
C TYR A 142 8.33 -5.92 1.57
N ASN A 143 8.21 -4.80 0.86
CA ASN A 143 9.12 -4.44 -0.24
C ASN A 143 10.36 -3.67 0.25
N LEU A 144 11.26 -4.36 0.94
CA LEU A 144 12.48 -3.78 1.52
C LEU A 144 13.35 -3.06 0.48
N TRP A 145 13.74 -3.77 -0.58
CA TRP A 145 14.78 -3.29 -1.50
C TRP A 145 14.32 -2.12 -2.35
N ASP A 146 13.10 -2.15 -2.89
CA ASP A 146 12.57 -0.99 -3.63
C ASP A 146 12.36 0.21 -2.70
N SER A 147 11.98 -0.04 -1.45
CA SER A 147 11.84 1.04 -0.46
C SER A 147 13.20 1.67 -0.10
N LEU A 148 14.24 0.86 0.11
CA LEU A 148 15.61 1.37 0.31
C LEU A 148 16.11 2.17 -0.90
N ARG A 149 15.84 1.70 -2.12
CA ARG A 149 16.17 2.44 -3.35
C ARG A 149 15.44 3.78 -3.43
N ALA A 150 14.15 3.80 -3.11
CA ALA A 150 13.35 5.02 -3.10
C ALA A 150 13.86 6.04 -2.07
N VAL A 151 14.20 5.58 -0.87
CA VAL A 151 14.81 6.43 0.18
C VAL A 151 16.18 6.94 -0.28
N LEU A 152 17.03 6.09 -0.86
CA LEU A 152 18.35 6.48 -1.35
C LEU A 152 18.24 7.57 -2.43
N ALA A 153 17.30 7.43 -3.36
CA ALA A 153 17.06 8.43 -4.39
C ALA A 153 16.64 9.78 -3.78
N TYR A 154 15.70 9.77 -2.83
CA TYR A 154 15.26 10.98 -2.15
C TYR A 154 16.40 11.66 -1.39
N VAL A 155 17.16 10.90 -0.59
CA VAL A 155 18.28 11.41 0.20
C VAL A 155 19.39 11.98 -0.70
N ALA A 156 19.70 11.31 -1.82
CA ALA A 156 20.71 11.81 -2.76
C ALA A 156 20.35 13.17 -3.37
N GLU A 157 19.07 13.44 -3.59
CA GLU A 157 18.58 14.68 -4.19
C GLU A 157 18.37 15.80 -3.16
N HIS A 158 17.78 15.48 -2.01
CA HIS A 158 17.29 16.48 -1.06
C HIS A 158 18.15 16.64 0.18
N GLU A 159 18.88 15.59 0.57
CA GLU A 159 19.56 15.49 1.88
C GLU A 159 20.92 14.80 1.75
N PRO A 160 21.84 15.30 0.89
CA PRO A 160 23.06 14.59 0.51
C PRO A 160 24.00 14.29 1.69
N ASP A 161 23.88 15.03 2.79
CA ASP A 161 24.63 14.78 4.03
C ASP A 161 24.27 13.44 4.68
N HIS A 162 23.05 12.95 4.47
CA HIS A 162 22.56 11.65 4.97
C HIS A 162 22.81 10.48 3.99
N LEU A 163 23.36 10.76 2.80
CA LEU A 163 23.65 9.75 1.77
C LEU A 163 24.58 8.62 2.25
N PRO A 164 25.60 8.85 3.10
CA PRO A 164 26.43 7.77 3.63
C PRO A 164 25.64 6.74 4.44
N ALA A 165 24.68 7.18 5.26
CA ALA A 165 23.84 6.29 6.06
C ALA A 165 22.91 5.44 5.17
N ALA A 166 22.29 6.06 4.16
CA ALA A 166 21.46 5.35 3.19
C ALA A 166 22.26 4.29 2.41
N ARG A 167 23.50 4.60 2.04
CA ARG A 167 24.40 3.63 1.38
C ARG A 167 24.86 2.50 2.30
N GLU A 168 25.04 2.76 3.59
CA GLU A 168 25.39 1.71 4.56
C GLU A 168 24.22 0.74 4.75
N ALA A 169 22.99 1.25 4.89
CA ALA A 169 21.80 0.41 4.96
C ALA A 169 21.65 -0.50 3.74
N LEU A 170 21.83 0.04 2.53
CA LEU A 170 21.79 -0.77 1.31
C LEU A 170 22.92 -1.82 1.27
N ARG A 171 24.15 -1.43 1.62
CA ARG A 171 25.32 -2.33 1.67
C ARG A 171 25.14 -3.49 2.63
N CYS A 172 24.51 -3.26 3.78
CA CYS A 172 24.23 -4.34 4.73
C CYS A 172 23.39 -5.46 4.09
N PHE A 173 22.46 -5.12 3.19
CA PHE A 173 21.61 -6.10 2.51
C PHE A 173 22.21 -6.70 1.23
N GLU A 174 23.30 -6.14 0.68
CA GLU A 174 23.95 -6.62 -0.55
C GLU A 174 24.30 -8.13 -0.53
N PRO A 175 24.82 -8.70 0.57
CA PRO A 175 25.17 -10.13 0.61
C PRO A 175 24.00 -11.09 0.39
N TYR A 176 22.76 -10.61 0.57
CA TYR A 176 21.56 -11.44 0.51
C TYR A 176 20.84 -11.40 -0.84
N GLY A 177 21.37 -10.66 -1.83
CA GLY A 177 20.93 -10.76 -3.24
C GLY A 177 19.44 -10.49 -3.47
N GLU A 178 18.87 -9.53 -2.74
CA GLU A 178 17.44 -9.20 -2.77
C GLU A 178 16.50 -10.35 -2.36
N SER A 179 17.01 -11.34 -1.62
CA SER A 179 16.23 -12.47 -1.12
C SER A 179 15.86 -12.29 0.37
N PRO A 180 14.56 -12.09 0.67
CA PRO A 180 14.05 -12.11 2.05
C PRO A 180 14.46 -13.37 2.83
N GLN A 181 14.39 -14.53 2.16
CA GLN A 181 14.65 -15.83 2.77
C GLN A 181 16.13 -15.97 3.14
N SER A 182 17.03 -15.46 2.30
CA SER A 182 18.47 -15.49 2.54
C SER A 182 18.85 -14.62 3.73
N TYR A 183 18.31 -13.40 3.82
CA TYR A 183 18.49 -12.53 4.98
C TYR A 183 17.93 -13.15 6.26
N ALA A 184 16.67 -13.61 6.20
CA ALA A 184 16.00 -14.22 7.33
C ALA A 184 16.79 -15.43 7.87
N LEU A 185 17.21 -16.35 7.00
CA LEU A 185 18.01 -17.51 7.42
C LEU A 185 19.35 -17.09 8.04
N ALA A 186 20.05 -16.12 7.45
CA ALA A 186 21.32 -15.63 7.97
C ALA A 186 21.17 -15.02 9.38
N SER A 187 20.13 -14.20 9.59
CA SER A 187 19.84 -13.57 10.89
C SER A 187 19.53 -14.59 12.02
N ARG A 188 19.15 -15.82 11.66
CA ARG A 188 18.98 -16.92 12.62
C ARG A 188 20.31 -17.62 12.95
N MET A 189 21.24 -17.67 12.00
CA MET A 189 22.52 -18.36 12.16
C MET A 189 23.57 -17.49 12.84
N VAL A 190 23.53 -16.18 12.60
CA VAL A 190 24.42 -15.17 13.16
C VAL A 190 23.57 -14.06 13.76
N PRO A 191 23.83 -13.60 15.00
CA PRO A 191 23.07 -12.52 15.63
C PRO A 191 23.36 -11.12 15.05
N GLU A 192 23.93 -11.05 13.84
CA GLU A 192 24.12 -9.81 13.09
C GLU A 192 22.89 -9.56 12.22
N SER A 193 22.39 -8.33 12.25
CA SER A 193 21.23 -7.87 11.50
C SER A 193 21.49 -6.46 10.97
N CYS A 194 20.72 -6.05 9.97
CA CYS A 194 20.77 -4.70 9.40
C CYS A 194 19.85 -3.71 10.14
N GLU A 195 19.32 -4.09 11.31
CA GLU A 195 18.37 -3.26 12.08
C GLU A 195 18.97 -1.89 12.43
N ALA A 196 20.24 -1.85 12.86
CA ALA A 196 20.89 -0.62 13.28
C ALA A 196 21.01 0.38 12.11
N GLU A 197 21.38 -0.09 10.93
CA GLU A 197 21.53 0.71 9.72
C GLU A 197 20.16 1.23 9.23
N VAL A 198 19.12 0.39 9.26
CA VAL A 198 17.76 0.78 8.85
C VAL A 198 17.15 1.80 9.83
N VAL A 199 17.32 1.60 11.14
CA VAL A 199 16.84 2.55 12.16
C VAL A 199 17.58 3.88 12.05
N ALA A 200 18.89 3.87 11.80
CA ALA A 200 19.66 5.09 11.56
C ALA A 200 19.15 5.83 10.33
N LEU A 201 18.89 5.13 9.22
CA LEU A 201 18.31 5.71 8.01
C LEU A 201 16.94 6.33 8.28
N LEU A 202 16.03 5.62 8.96
CA LEU A 202 14.70 6.12 9.28
C LEU A 202 14.75 7.38 10.16
N ARG A 203 15.64 7.39 11.17
CA ARG A 203 15.84 8.57 12.03
C ARG A 203 16.30 9.76 11.20
N ASP A 204 17.25 9.54 10.31
CA ASP A 204 17.85 10.60 9.49
C ASP A 204 16.84 11.16 8.48
N VAL A 205 16.05 10.31 7.81
CA VAL A 205 14.95 10.72 6.90
C VAL A 205 13.86 11.50 7.65
N ARG A 206 13.58 11.17 8.91
CA ARG A 206 12.61 11.93 9.73
C ARG A 206 13.18 13.26 10.22
N ALA A 207 14.47 13.29 10.57
CA ALA A 207 15.16 14.49 11.02
C ALA A 207 15.39 15.49 9.89
N ALA A 208 15.51 14.99 8.65
CA ALA A 208 15.56 15.78 7.44
C ALA A 208 14.37 16.75 7.37
N ARG A 209 14.71 18.04 7.23
CA ARG A 209 13.75 19.15 7.10
C ARG A 209 13.60 19.58 5.64
N GLY A 210 14.12 18.77 4.71
CA GLY A 210 14.21 19.06 3.29
C GLY A 210 12.91 19.58 2.68
N GLY A 211 13.06 20.63 1.89
CA GLY A 211 11.97 21.31 1.20
C GLY A 211 11.37 22.49 1.97
N SER A 212 10.77 23.43 1.25
CA SER A 212 9.94 24.44 1.89
C SER A 212 8.69 23.78 2.44
N GLN A 213 8.37 23.96 3.73
CA GLN A 213 7.11 23.48 4.30
C GLN A 213 5.86 24.10 3.63
N SER A 214 6.05 25.15 2.81
CA SER A 214 4.98 25.75 2.03
C SER A 214 4.76 25.09 0.66
N ASP A 215 5.64 24.20 0.23
CA ASP A 215 5.53 23.51 -1.07
C ASP A 215 4.89 22.13 -0.87
N ALA A 216 3.67 21.98 -1.37
CA ALA A 216 2.93 20.73 -1.30
C ALA A 216 3.63 19.57 -2.03
N GLY A 217 4.40 19.87 -3.09
CA GLY A 217 5.18 18.85 -3.82
C GLY A 217 6.31 18.29 -2.97
N ALA A 218 7.11 19.18 -2.37
CA ALA A 218 8.20 18.78 -1.48
C ALA A 218 7.70 18.03 -0.23
N LEU A 219 6.53 18.41 0.32
CA LEU A 219 5.89 17.68 1.42
C LEU A 219 5.46 16.27 1.01
N GLU A 220 4.93 16.10 -0.21
CA GLU A 220 4.53 14.81 -0.76
C GLU A 220 5.76 13.91 -0.96
N GLU A 221 6.84 14.41 -1.55
CA GLU A 221 8.09 13.66 -1.74
C GLU A 221 8.73 13.22 -0.42
N ARG A 222 8.74 14.12 0.58
CA ARG A 222 9.20 13.81 1.94
C ARG A 222 8.35 12.72 2.58
N PHE A 223 7.02 12.82 2.48
CA PHE A 223 6.11 11.81 3.00
C PHE A 223 6.32 10.45 2.33
N ILE A 224 6.52 10.41 1.02
CA ILE A 224 6.82 9.17 0.28
C ILE A 224 8.14 8.56 0.78
N ALA A 225 9.17 9.37 1.00
CA ALA A 225 10.45 8.88 1.54
C ALA A 225 10.31 8.35 2.98
N GLU A 226 9.58 9.06 3.85
CA GLU A 226 9.30 8.60 5.22
C GLU A 226 8.56 7.26 5.23
N GLN A 227 7.54 7.10 4.38
CA GLN A 227 6.79 5.85 4.27
C GLN A 227 7.63 4.68 3.74
N ASN A 228 8.51 4.92 2.76
CA ASN A 228 9.45 3.88 2.30
C ASN A 228 10.46 3.52 3.41
N ALA A 229 10.93 4.49 4.21
CA ALA A 229 11.82 4.19 5.33
C ALA A 229 11.11 3.34 6.41
N GLU A 230 9.83 3.60 6.68
CA GLU A 230 8.99 2.76 7.55
C GLU A 230 8.82 1.34 7.00
N VAL A 231 8.57 1.21 5.70
CA VAL A 231 8.48 -0.11 5.04
C VAL A 231 9.79 -0.86 5.15
N ALA A 232 10.94 -0.21 4.97
CA ALA A 232 12.24 -0.86 5.14
C ALA A 232 12.45 -1.36 6.58
N ALA A 233 12.09 -0.56 7.58
CA ALA A 233 12.15 -0.96 8.99
C ALA A 233 11.18 -2.09 9.33
N GLY A 234 9.96 -2.05 8.79
CA GLY A 234 8.96 -3.09 8.95
C GLY A 234 9.38 -4.41 8.29
N ALA A 235 9.92 -4.35 7.08
CA ALA A 235 10.36 -5.52 6.32
C ALA A 235 11.52 -6.25 7.03
N GLU A 236 12.53 -5.51 7.49
CA GLU A 236 13.65 -6.06 8.26
C GLU A 236 13.13 -6.83 9.48
N ARG A 237 12.26 -6.18 10.27
CA ARG A 237 11.67 -6.78 11.46
C ARG A 237 10.87 -8.04 11.12
N TYR A 238 10.06 -7.98 10.07
CA TYR A 238 9.25 -9.11 9.61
C TYR A 238 10.14 -10.29 9.21
N TYR A 239 11.19 -10.07 8.42
CA TYR A 239 12.09 -11.15 7.99
C TYR A 239 12.79 -11.83 9.17
N ARG A 240 13.19 -11.05 10.19
CA ARG A 240 13.78 -11.58 11.42
C ARG A 240 12.75 -12.34 12.26
N ALA A 241 11.52 -11.84 12.37
CA ALA A 241 10.42 -12.49 13.11
C ALA A 241 9.99 -13.82 12.47
N MET A 242 9.96 -13.88 11.14
CA MET A 242 9.58 -15.07 10.36
C MET A 242 10.40 -16.32 10.70
N VAL A 243 11.68 -16.15 11.07
CA VAL A 243 12.59 -17.27 11.36
C VAL A 243 12.79 -17.55 12.84
N SER A 244 12.40 -16.63 13.72
CA SER A 244 12.65 -16.72 15.16
C SER A 244 11.58 -17.51 15.92
N GLY A 245 10.42 -17.79 15.31
CA GLY A 245 9.40 -18.72 15.81
C GLY A 245 8.83 -18.33 17.17
N GLY A 246 7.68 -17.65 17.20
CA GLY A 246 6.99 -17.26 18.43
C GLY A 246 5.63 -16.61 18.16
N ALA A 247 5.00 -16.05 19.20
CA ALA A 247 3.71 -15.36 19.09
C ALA A 247 3.77 -14.02 18.33
N GLU A 248 4.99 -13.56 17.98
CA GLU A 248 5.28 -12.39 17.15
C GLU A 248 5.64 -12.76 15.69
N SER A 249 5.52 -14.06 15.33
CA SER A 249 5.66 -14.57 13.96
C SER A 249 4.33 -14.56 13.21
#